data_AF-A0A2I0F4Z0-F1
#
_entry.id   AF-A0A2I0F4Z0-F1
#
_cell.length_a   1.000
_cell.length_b   1.000
_cell.length_c   1.000
_cell.angle_alpha   90.00
_cell.angle_beta   90.00
_cell.angle_gamma   90.00
#
_symmetry.space_group_name_H-M   'P 1'
#
loop_
_entity.id
_entity.type
_entity.pdbx_description
1 polymer ?
#
loop_
_entity_poly.entity_id
_entity_poly.type
_entity_poly.pdbx_seq_one_letter_code
_entity_poly.pdbx_strand_id
1 'polypeptide(L)'
;MIDIVLSILVFFLISISQVIEMHAYTLKGVHSEIYARQFLGLANWMQYLARIIYVFVLMLLSFMFEFLNLGDGILPLVMGAFVFSFILSILFFTYQSFRDKIVFLLRPVAAFSYPELKNMKINVTINDASFDRVFFYTVFSTWLIGLAFILPFFIAIRYPEFRMMATYTGQALNFVATAVIFSRIEPKIFQELDQTVFSGDNVCSSIQSLLKARMYAQLFIVTTIFLMMML
;
A
#
# COMPACT_ATOMS: atom_id res chain seq x y z
N MET A 1 -2.72 -19.27 -22.16
CA MET A 1 -3.39 -17.97 -22.48
C MET A 1 -4.05 -17.39 -21.24
N ILE A 2 -4.83 -18.21 -20.50
CA ILE A 2 -5.39 -17.86 -19.19
C ILE A 2 -4.29 -17.38 -18.22
N ASP A 3 -3.14 -18.05 -18.23
CA ASP A 3 -1.99 -17.75 -17.37
C ASP A 3 -1.44 -16.33 -17.59
N ILE A 4 -1.36 -15.90 -18.85
CA ILE A 4 -0.89 -14.56 -19.24
C ILE A 4 -1.90 -13.50 -18.78
N VAL A 5 -3.19 -13.74 -19.04
CA VAL A 5 -4.26 -12.82 -18.63
C VAL A 5 -4.31 -12.65 -17.12
N LEU A 6 -4.23 -13.75 -16.36
CA LEU A 6 -4.19 -13.72 -14.91
C LEU A 6 -2.93 -13.05 -14.36
N SER A 7 -1.77 -13.29 -14.97
CA SER A 7 -0.53 -12.62 -14.60
C SER A 7 -0.63 -11.10 -14.77
N ILE A 8 -1.14 -10.64 -15.92
CA ILE A 8 -1.37 -9.21 -16.17
C ILE A 8 -2.37 -8.63 -15.16
N LEU A 9 -3.47 -9.34 -14.88
CA LEU A 9 -4.46 -8.90 -13.91
C LEU A 9 -3.84 -8.76 -12.51
N VAL A 10 -3.15 -9.79 -12.02
CA VAL A 10 -2.47 -9.79 -10.71
C VAL A 10 -1.45 -8.65 -10.62
N PHE A 11 -0.63 -8.47 -11.66
CA PHE A 11 0.35 -7.39 -11.74
C PHE A 11 -0.29 -6.02 -11.53
N PHE A 12 -1.39 -5.74 -12.23
CA PHE A 12 -2.10 -4.47 -12.10
C PHE A 12 -2.83 -4.35 -10.76
N LEU A 13 -3.43 -5.42 -10.24
CA LEU A 13 -4.12 -5.39 -8.95
C LEU A 13 -3.18 -5.11 -7.79
N ILE A 14 -1.99 -5.73 -7.76
CA ILE A 14 -0.94 -5.41 -6.79
C ILE A 14 -0.61 -3.91 -6.89
N SER A 15 -0.35 -3.43 -8.10
CA SER A 15 0.09 -2.06 -8.32
C SER A 15 -0.96 -1.01 -7.95
N ILE A 16 -2.21 -1.25 -8.32
CA ILE A 16 -3.34 -0.38 -7.98
C ILE A 16 -3.59 -0.40 -6.48
N SER A 17 -3.51 -1.56 -5.81
CA SER A 17 -3.69 -1.65 -4.36
C SER A 17 -2.71 -0.76 -3.59
N GLN A 18 -1.45 -0.70 -4.02
CA GLN A 18 -0.43 0.15 -3.42
C GLN A 18 -0.74 1.64 -3.58
N VAL A 19 -1.21 2.05 -4.76
CA VAL A 19 -1.60 3.44 -5.03
C VAL A 19 -2.84 3.85 -4.24
N ILE A 20 -3.84 2.98 -4.15
CA ILE A 20 -5.04 3.22 -3.32
C ILE A 20 -4.64 3.38 -1.86
N GLU A 21 -3.72 2.56 -1.35
CA GLU A 21 -3.27 2.66 0.03
C GLU A 21 -2.52 3.96 0.29
N MET A 22 -1.65 4.40 -0.62
CA MET A 22 -1.03 5.73 -0.52
C MET A 22 -2.06 6.86 -0.54
N HIS A 23 -3.07 6.76 -1.40
CA HIS A 23 -4.15 7.72 -1.43
C HIS A 23 -4.92 7.74 -0.10
N ALA A 24 -5.21 6.58 0.48
CA ALA A 24 -5.84 6.45 1.79
C ALA A 24 -5.03 7.16 2.89
N TYR A 25 -3.72 6.96 2.97
CA TYR A 25 -2.88 7.70 3.92
C TYR A 25 -2.88 9.20 3.65
N THR A 26 -2.91 9.60 2.38
CA THR A 26 -3.00 11.02 2.03
C THR A 26 -4.29 11.64 2.55
N LEU A 27 -5.42 10.94 2.40
CA LEU A 27 -6.71 11.34 2.95
C LEU A 27 -6.69 11.48 4.48
N LYS A 28 -5.98 10.58 5.20
CA LYS A 28 -5.86 10.65 6.67
C LYS A 28 -5.19 11.94 7.14
N GLY A 29 -4.26 12.49 6.36
CA GLY A 29 -3.54 13.71 6.73
C GLY A 29 -4.14 15.00 6.20
N VAL A 30 -5.32 14.97 5.57
CA VAL A 30 -6.02 16.20 5.12
C VAL A 30 -6.64 16.88 6.33
N HIS A 31 -6.28 18.15 6.55
CA HIS A 31 -6.94 18.98 7.55
C HIS A 31 -8.25 19.57 7.00
N SER A 32 -9.35 19.47 7.74
CA SER A 32 -10.63 20.09 7.38
C SER A 32 -11.48 20.37 8.61
N GLU A 33 -11.83 21.64 8.84
CA GLU A 33 -12.67 22.04 9.98
C GLU A 33 -14.10 21.47 9.90
N ILE A 34 -14.62 21.27 8.67
CA ILE A 34 -16.01 20.88 8.43
C ILE A 34 -16.14 19.36 8.25
N TYR A 35 -15.18 18.72 7.58
CA TYR A 35 -15.31 17.33 7.12
C TYR A 35 -14.23 16.37 7.65
N ALA A 36 -13.48 16.72 8.71
CA ALA A 36 -12.39 15.88 9.25
C ALA A 36 -12.78 14.40 9.46
N ARG A 37 -13.96 14.16 10.05
CA ARG A 37 -14.45 12.79 10.33
C ARG A 37 -14.76 12.02 9.05
N GLN A 38 -15.32 12.69 8.04
CA GLN A 38 -15.64 12.11 6.74
C GLN A 38 -14.37 11.80 5.95
N PHE A 39 -13.33 12.65 6.01
CA PHE A 39 -12.02 12.35 5.43
C PHE A 39 -11.40 11.10 6.04
N LEU A 40 -11.41 10.99 7.37
CA LEU A 40 -10.90 9.81 8.06
C LEU A 40 -11.71 8.54 7.73
N GLY A 41 -13.05 8.67 7.67
CA GLY A 41 -13.95 7.59 7.26
C GLY A 41 -13.67 7.11 5.83
N LEU A 42 -13.55 8.03 4.87
CA LEU A 42 -13.21 7.74 3.49
C LEU A 42 -11.81 7.13 3.38
N ALA A 43 -10.84 7.63 4.13
CA ALA A 43 -9.48 7.10 4.15
C ALA A 43 -9.47 5.63 4.60
N ASN A 44 -10.17 5.30 5.68
CA ASN A 44 -10.29 3.92 6.15
C ASN A 44 -11.02 3.05 5.13
N TRP A 45 -12.06 3.56 4.49
CA TRP A 45 -12.77 2.85 3.42
C TRP A 45 -11.86 2.51 2.24
N MET A 46 -11.05 3.47 1.77
CA MET A 46 -10.05 3.25 0.72
C MET A 46 -8.98 2.24 1.17
N GLN A 47 -8.56 2.29 2.42
CA GLN A 47 -7.62 1.30 2.97
C GLN A 47 -8.23 -0.11 3.01
N TYR A 48 -9.50 -0.25 3.35
CA TYR A 48 -10.21 -1.54 3.29
C TYR A 48 -10.33 -2.03 1.85
N LEU A 49 -10.63 -1.15 0.89
CA LEU A 49 -10.65 -1.52 -0.52
C LEU A 49 -9.29 -2.07 -0.99
N ALA A 50 -8.19 -1.42 -0.63
CA ALA A 50 -6.85 -1.92 -0.93
C ALA A 50 -6.59 -3.31 -0.32
N ARG A 51 -7.04 -3.54 0.93
CA ARG A 51 -6.94 -4.85 1.60
C ARG A 51 -7.77 -5.94 0.93
N ILE A 52 -8.99 -5.62 0.47
CA ILE A 52 -9.85 -6.56 -0.27
C ILE A 52 -9.17 -6.96 -1.59
N ILE A 53 -8.64 -5.99 -2.33
CA ILE A 53 -7.87 -6.25 -3.56
C ILE A 53 -6.69 -7.18 -3.24
N TYR A 54 -5.97 -6.91 -2.15
CA TYR A 54 -4.83 -7.71 -1.73
C TYR A 54 -5.20 -9.17 -1.38
N VAL A 55 -6.30 -9.40 -0.67
CA VAL A 55 -6.81 -10.75 -0.39
C VAL A 55 -7.20 -11.46 -1.69
N PHE A 56 -7.85 -10.75 -2.61
CA PHE A 56 -8.21 -11.29 -3.92
C PHE A 56 -6.96 -11.65 -4.74
N VAL A 57 -5.92 -10.83 -4.71
CA VAL A 57 -4.63 -11.12 -5.32
C VAL A 57 -3.99 -12.37 -4.72
N LEU A 58 -3.96 -12.51 -3.39
CA LEU A 58 -3.42 -13.70 -2.73
C LEU A 58 -4.15 -14.97 -3.16
N MET A 59 -5.48 -14.89 -3.28
CA MET A 59 -6.29 -16.00 -3.79
C MET A 59 -5.92 -16.35 -5.23
N LEU A 60 -5.78 -15.36 -6.11
CA LEU A 60 -5.36 -15.58 -7.50
C LEU A 60 -3.95 -16.15 -7.60
N LEU A 61 -2.99 -15.64 -6.82
CA LEU A 61 -1.63 -16.17 -6.79
C LEU A 61 -1.59 -17.61 -6.29
N SER A 62 -2.37 -17.93 -5.24
CA SER A 62 -2.48 -19.30 -4.73
C SER A 62 -3.10 -20.23 -5.78
N PHE A 63 -4.11 -19.76 -6.51
CA PHE A 63 -4.70 -20.51 -7.62
C PHE A 63 -3.70 -20.73 -8.75
N MET A 64 -2.96 -19.69 -9.15
CA MET A 64 -1.91 -19.79 -10.18
C MET A 64 -0.78 -20.73 -9.75
N PHE A 65 -0.41 -20.71 -8.47
CA PHE A 65 0.60 -21.59 -7.89
C PHE A 65 0.19 -23.07 -7.99
N GLU A 66 -0.99 -23.42 -7.47
CA GLU A 66 -1.43 -24.81 -7.31
C GLU A 66 -2.00 -25.40 -8.62
N PHE A 67 -2.76 -24.62 -9.40
CA PHE A 67 -3.51 -25.17 -10.55
C PHE A 67 -2.87 -24.89 -11.90
N LEU A 68 -2.06 -23.83 -12.02
CA LEU A 68 -1.40 -23.46 -13.28
C LEU A 68 0.10 -23.77 -13.28
N ASN A 69 0.62 -24.39 -12.20
CA ASN A 69 2.03 -24.75 -12.02
C ASN A 69 3.00 -23.59 -12.26
N LEU A 70 2.59 -22.36 -11.92
CA LEU A 70 3.37 -21.13 -12.14
C LEU A 70 4.37 -20.85 -11.01
N GLY A 71 4.78 -21.86 -10.23
CA GLY A 71 5.59 -21.71 -9.01
C GLY A 71 6.75 -20.74 -9.15
N ASP A 72 7.66 -21.00 -10.08
CA ASP A 72 8.86 -20.19 -10.31
C ASP A 72 8.55 -18.80 -10.92
N GLY A 73 7.36 -18.63 -11.53
CA GLY A 73 6.92 -17.38 -12.15
C GLY A 73 6.33 -16.36 -11.18
N ILE A 74 5.92 -16.77 -9.97
CA ILE A 74 5.26 -15.88 -9.00
C ILE A 74 6.20 -14.81 -8.46
N LEU A 75 7.41 -15.18 -8.05
CA LEU A 75 8.40 -14.25 -7.50
C LEU A 75 8.77 -13.14 -8.51
N PRO A 76 9.14 -13.43 -9.77
CA PRO A 76 9.35 -12.42 -10.79
C PRO A 76 8.11 -11.54 -11.05
N LEU A 77 6.91 -12.13 -11.08
CA LEU A 77 5.66 -11.40 -11.31
C LEU A 77 5.42 -10.36 -10.21
N VAL A 78 5.55 -10.78 -8.96
CA VAL A 78 5.38 -9.91 -7.79
C VAL A 78 6.48 -8.84 -7.74
N MET A 79 7.73 -9.20 -8.02
CA MET A 79 8.83 -8.25 -8.12
C MET A 79 8.54 -7.16 -9.16
N GLY A 80 8.13 -7.56 -10.37
CA GLY A 80 7.76 -6.63 -11.43
C GLY A 80 6.61 -5.70 -11.01
N ALA A 81 5.60 -6.24 -10.32
CA ALA A 81 4.48 -5.46 -9.82
C ALA A 81 4.92 -4.42 -8.76
N PHE A 82 5.84 -4.78 -7.86
CA PHE A 82 6.39 -3.82 -6.89
C PHE A 82 7.29 -2.76 -7.55
N VAL A 83 8.06 -3.11 -8.58
CA VAL A 83 8.82 -2.13 -9.39
C VAL A 83 7.86 -1.15 -10.07
N PHE A 84 6.77 -1.63 -10.67
CA PHE A 84 5.78 -0.77 -11.28
C PHE A 84 5.03 0.08 -10.25
N SER A 85 4.69 -0.50 -9.09
CA SER A 85 4.11 0.23 -7.95
C SER A 85 5.01 1.36 -7.47
N PHE A 86 6.33 1.16 -7.45
CA PHE A 86 7.31 2.20 -7.12
C PHE A 86 7.26 3.36 -8.12
N ILE A 87 7.21 3.06 -9.42
CA ILE A 87 7.06 4.08 -10.46
C ILE A 87 5.74 4.84 -10.27
N LEU A 88 4.62 4.14 -10.09
CA LEU A 88 3.32 4.78 -9.84
C LEU A 88 3.33 5.63 -8.56
N SER A 89 4.08 5.19 -7.54
CA SER A 89 4.18 5.92 -6.28
C SER A 89 4.99 7.21 -6.43
N ILE A 90 6.08 7.19 -7.21
CA ILE A 90 6.79 8.41 -7.61
C ILE A 90 5.86 9.35 -8.39
N LEU A 91 5.10 8.83 -9.35
CA LEU A 91 4.17 9.63 -10.14
C LEU A 91 3.10 10.27 -9.24
N PHE A 92 2.55 9.50 -8.30
CA PHE A 92 1.59 9.98 -7.32
C PHE A 92 2.17 11.04 -6.40
N PHE A 93 3.41 10.87 -5.94
CA PHE A 93 4.09 11.84 -5.07
C PHE A 93 4.43 13.13 -5.82
N THR A 94 4.87 13.03 -7.07
CA THR A 94 5.45 14.15 -7.83
C THR A 94 4.39 14.96 -8.58
N TYR A 95 3.43 14.30 -9.25
CA TYR A 95 2.53 14.96 -10.20
C TYR A 95 1.11 15.09 -9.66
N GLN A 96 0.65 16.33 -9.45
CA GLN A 96 -0.74 16.62 -9.07
C GLN A 96 -1.74 16.05 -10.08
N SER A 97 -1.45 16.14 -11.38
CA SER A 97 -2.32 15.59 -12.43
C SER A 97 -2.52 14.08 -12.33
N PHE A 98 -1.53 13.34 -11.81
CA PHE A 98 -1.68 11.91 -11.56
C PHE A 98 -2.58 11.66 -10.34
N ARG A 99 -2.42 12.42 -9.25
CA ARG A 99 -3.33 12.37 -8.09
C ARG A 99 -4.76 12.67 -8.48
N ASP A 100 -4.99 13.70 -9.28
CA ASP A 100 -6.33 14.08 -9.75
C ASP A 100 -6.98 12.97 -10.58
N LYS A 101 -6.20 12.24 -11.39
CA LYS A 101 -6.67 11.05 -12.12
C LYS A 101 -7.05 9.91 -11.18
N ILE A 102 -6.25 9.65 -10.14
CA ILE A 102 -6.57 8.65 -9.12
C ILE A 102 -7.86 9.03 -8.37
N VAL A 103 -7.98 10.29 -7.94
CA VAL A 103 -9.21 10.82 -7.34
C VAL A 103 -10.40 10.62 -8.28
N PHE A 104 -10.25 10.98 -9.56
CA PHE A 104 -11.29 10.78 -10.58
C PHE A 104 -11.74 9.32 -10.68
N LEU A 105 -10.78 8.38 -10.72
CA LEU A 105 -11.03 6.94 -10.77
C LEU A 105 -11.74 6.41 -9.51
N LEU A 106 -11.42 6.98 -8.36
CA LEU A 106 -12.01 6.60 -7.06
C LEU A 106 -13.29 7.37 -6.72
N ARG A 107 -13.76 8.27 -7.60
CA ARG A 107 -15.01 9.03 -7.40
C ARG A 107 -16.22 8.15 -7.15
N PRO A 108 -16.45 7.02 -7.86
CA PRO A 108 -17.62 6.19 -7.59
C PRO A 108 -17.63 5.67 -6.15
N VAL A 109 -16.45 5.31 -5.62
CA VAL A 109 -16.27 4.82 -4.25
C VAL A 109 -16.55 5.94 -3.24
N ALA A 110 -16.03 7.14 -3.49
CA ALA A 110 -16.31 8.31 -2.68
C ALA A 110 -17.79 8.72 -2.75
N ALA A 111 -18.39 8.74 -3.94
CA ALA A 111 -19.79 9.12 -4.15
C ALA A 111 -20.78 8.18 -3.47
N PHE A 112 -20.46 6.89 -3.36
CA PHE A 112 -21.26 5.92 -2.63
C PHE A 112 -21.18 6.12 -1.11
N SER A 113 -19.99 6.39 -0.59
CA SER A 113 -19.73 6.36 0.86
C SER A 113 -19.87 7.73 1.54
N TYR A 114 -19.36 8.78 0.89
CA TYR A 114 -19.32 10.17 1.36
C TYR A 114 -19.52 11.12 0.16
N PRO A 115 -20.77 11.31 -0.31
CA PRO A 115 -21.08 12.07 -1.52
C PRO A 115 -20.52 13.51 -1.54
N GLU A 116 -20.37 14.12 -0.36
CA GLU A 116 -19.85 15.48 -0.17
C GLU A 116 -18.38 15.59 -0.60
N LEU A 117 -17.63 14.49 -0.51
CA LEU A 117 -16.20 14.44 -0.81
C LEU A 117 -15.90 14.03 -2.26
N LYS A 118 -16.89 13.76 -3.11
CA LYS A 118 -16.67 13.22 -4.47
C LYS A 118 -15.78 14.07 -5.39
N ASN A 119 -15.74 15.38 -5.17
CA ASN A 119 -14.99 16.33 -6.01
C ASN A 119 -13.84 17.00 -5.26
N MET A 120 -13.44 16.45 -4.13
CA MET A 120 -12.34 16.97 -3.34
C MET A 120 -11.04 17.03 -4.16
N LYS A 121 -10.25 18.07 -3.93
CA LYS A 121 -8.89 18.17 -4.43
C LYS A 121 -7.94 17.94 -3.26
N ILE A 122 -6.98 17.05 -3.45
CA ILE A 122 -5.92 16.83 -2.46
C ILE A 122 -4.66 17.50 -2.98
N ASN A 123 -4.17 18.50 -2.27
CA ASN A 123 -2.88 19.10 -2.56
C ASN A 123 -1.83 18.51 -1.62
N VAL A 124 -0.94 17.69 -2.19
CA VAL A 124 0.27 17.28 -1.48
C VAL A 124 1.35 18.29 -1.83
N THR A 125 1.66 19.17 -0.88
CA THR A 125 2.86 20.03 -0.97
C THR A 125 4.09 19.14 -0.80
N ILE A 126 5.05 19.30 -1.70
CA ILE A 126 6.34 18.60 -1.61
C ILE A 126 7.26 19.51 -0.82
N ASN A 127 7.36 19.28 0.49
CA ASN A 127 8.42 19.86 1.30
C ASN A 127 9.54 18.82 1.47
N ASP A 128 10.71 19.25 1.94
CA ASP A 128 11.80 18.34 2.28
C ASP A 128 11.34 17.37 3.38
N ALA A 129 10.87 16.20 2.95
CA ALA A 129 10.43 15.14 3.84
C ALA A 129 11.63 14.64 4.65
N SER A 130 11.55 14.83 5.96
CA SER A 130 12.59 14.44 6.91
C SER A 130 12.60 12.92 7.11
N PHE A 131 13.79 12.34 7.22
CA PHE A 131 13.99 10.94 7.61
C PHE A 131 13.78 10.79 9.12
N ASP A 132 12.53 10.91 9.56
CA ASP A 132 12.13 10.89 10.96
C ASP A 132 11.76 9.48 11.44
N ARG A 133 11.31 9.36 12.69
CA ARG A 133 10.89 8.05 13.25
C ARG A 133 9.70 7.46 12.48
N VAL A 134 8.78 8.30 11.99
CA VAL A 134 7.63 7.84 11.20
C VAL A 134 8.11 7.20 9.91
N PHE A 135 9.11 7.78 9.25
CA PHE A 135 9.74 7.20 8.07
C PHE A 135 10.22 5.77 8.33
N PHE A 136 11.05 5.55 9.36
CA PHE A 136 11.60 4.23 9.64
C PHE A 136 10.54 3.20 10.06
N TYR A 137 9.58 3.58 10.89
CA TYR A 137 8.46 2.69 11.25
C TYR A 137 7.59 2.35 10.04
N THR A 138 7.41 3.28 9.11
CA THR A 138 6.67 3.05 7.87
C THR A 138 7.42 2.12 6.93
N VAL A 139 8.73 2.32 6.75
CA VAL A 139 9.57 1.40 5.95
C VAL A 139 9.48 -0.01 6.52
N PHE A 140 9.69 -0.16 7.83
CA PHE A 140 9.67 -1.45 8.50
C PHE A 140 8.30 -2.14 8.40
N SER A 141 7.21 -1.46 8.75
CA SER A 141 5.87 -2.04 8.67
C SER A 141 5.45 -2.40 7.25
N THR A 142 5.77 -1.56 6.26
CA THR A 142 5.46 -1.83 4.86
C THR A 142 6.29 -2.99 4.32
N TRP A 143 7.57 -3.09 4.70
CA TRP A 143 8.41 -4.24 4.38
C TRP A 143 7.87 -5.54 4.98
N LEU A 144 7.44 -5.52 6.25
CA LEU A 144 6.79 -6.68 6.88
C LEU A 144 5.51 -7.11 6.15
N ILE A 145 4.67 -6.15 5.70
CA ILE A 145 3.49 -6.46 4.89
C ILE A 145 3.89 -7.07 3.54
N GLY A 146 4.91 -6.52 2.89
CA GLY A 146 5.47 -7.09 1.66
C GLY A 146 6.02 -8.50 1.87
N LEU A 147 6.72 -8.76 2.98
CA LEU A 147 7.18 -10.11 3.32
C LEU A 147 6.02 -11.04 3.63
N ALA A 148 5.00 -10.57 4.35
CA ALA A 148 3.80 -11.35 4.62
C ALA A 148 3.11 -11.84 3.34
N PHE A 149 3.23 -11.07 2.26
CA PHE A 149 2.73 -11.41 0.94
C PHE A 149 3.54 -12.52 0.26
N ILE A 150 4.87 -12.42 0.30
CA ILE A 150 5.77 -13.15 -0.59
C ILE A 150 6.34 -14.41 0.06
N LEU A 151 6.64 -14.32 1.35
CA LEU A 151 7.30 -15.37 2.09
C LEU A 151 6.52 -16.71 2.07
N PRO A 152 5.17 -16.74 2.11
CA PRO A 152 4.44 -17.99 1.96
C PRO A 152 4.75 -18.74 0.66
N PHE A 153 4.85 -18.01 -0.46
CA PHE A 153 5.16 -18.59 -1.77
C PHE A 153 6.62 -19.03 -1.86
N PHE A 154 7.55 -18.20 -1.37
CA PHE A 154 8.98 -18.56 -1.34
C PHE A 154 9.22 -19.85 -0.54
N ILE A 155 8.63 -19.96 0.65
CA ILE A 155 8.74 -21.17 1.48
C ILE A 155 8.07 -22.36 0.77
N ALA A 156 6.89 -22.18 0.16
CA ALA A 156 6.20 -23.27 -0.54
C ALA A 156 7.01 -23.81 -1.74
N ILE A 157 7.77 -22.96 -2.43
CA ILE A 157 8.67 -23.36 -3.52
C ILE A 157 9.88 -24.12 -2.98
N ARG A 158 10.53 -23.59 -1.93
CA ARG A 158 11.82 -24.12 -1.46
C ARG A 158 11.71 -25.29 -0.48
N TYR A 159 10.66 -25.27 0.34
CA TYR A 159 10.38 -26.23 1.40
C TYR A 159 8.89 -26.66 1.37
N PRO A 160 8.49 -27.47 0.37
CA PRO A 160 7.09 -27.85 0.17
C PRO A 160 6.44 -28.51 1.39
N GLU A 161 7.23 -29.19 2.22
CA GLU A 161 6.80 -29.83 3.47
C GLU A 161 6.25 -28.83 4.51
N PHE A 162 6.69 -27.57 4.48
CA PHE A 162 6.27 -26.52 5.41
C PHE A 162 5.22 -25.57 4.82
N ARG A 163 4.66 -25.86 3.64
CA ARG A 163 3.73 -24.97 2.92
C ARG A 163 2.55 -24.48 3.77
N MET A 164 1.99 -25.35 4.62
CA MET A 164 0.87 -25.00 5.49
C MET A 164 1.29 -24.07 6.65
N MET A 165 2.52 -24.21 7.16
CA MET A 165 3.06 -23.32 8.19
C MET A 165 3.47 -21.94 7.64
N ALA A 166 3.80 -21.88 6.35
CA ALA A 166 4.18 -20.65 5.67
C ALA A 166 3.06 -19.59 5.73
N THR A 167 1.80 -20.02 5.68
CA THR A 167 0.63 -19.13 5.82
C THR A 167 0.57 -18.44 7.18
N TYR A 168 0.86 -19.15 8.28
CA TYR A 168 0.89 -18.55 9.63
C TYR A 168 2.01 -17.53 9.79
N THR A 169 3.14 -17.74 9.10
CA THR A 169 4.25 -16.77 9.09
C THR A 169 3.80 -15.46 8.45
N GLY A 170 3.09 -15.53 7.31
CA GLY A 170 2.50 -14.35 6.68
C GLY A 170 1.53 -13.60 7.59
N GLN A 171 0.65 -14.33 8.29
CA GLN A 171 -0.30 -13.73 9.25
C GLN A 171 0.42 -13.05 10.42
N ALA A 172 1.45 -13.68 10.98
CA ALA A 172 2.24 -13.11 12.07
C ALA A 172 2.94 -11.81 11.65
N LEU A 173 3.56 -11.77 10.47
CA LEU A 173 4.20 -10.58 9.92
C LEU A 173 3.20 -9.44 9.70
N ASN A 174 2.02 -9.76 9.15
CA ASN A 174 0.95 -8.78 8.95
C ASN A 174 0.43 -8.21 10.29
N PHE A 175 0.28 -9.07 11.31
CA PHE A 175 -0.12 -8.65 12.64
C PHE A 175 0.89 -7.68 13.26
N VAL A 176 2.18 -8.01 13.22
CA VAL A 176 3.25 -7.14 13.74
C VAL A 176 3.27 -5.80 12.98
N ALA A 177 3.18 -5.82 11.65
CA ALA A 177 3.13 -4.60 10.87
C ALA A 177 1.93 -3.71 11.25
N THR A 178 0.76 -4.31 11.42
CA THR A 178 -0.46 -3.63 11.83
C THR A 178 -0.32 -3.03 13.24
N ALA A 179 0.30 -3.77 14.17
CA ALA A 179 0.59 -3.27 15.51
C ALA A 179 1.52 -2.04 15.48
N VAL A 180 2.55 -2.04 14.63
CA VAL A 180 3.44 -0.88 14.44
C VAL A 180 2.67 0.32 13.87
N ILE A 181 1.82 0.10 12.87
CA ILE A 181 0.99 1.17 12.27
C ILE A 181 0.12 1.84 13.34
N PHE A 182 -0.65 1.05 14.10
CA PHE A 182 -1.58 1.58 15.10
C PHE A 182 -0.90 2.15 16.35
N SER A 183 0.26 1.64 16.74
CA SER A 183 0.94 2.12 17.95
C SER A 183 1.92 3.26 17.72
N ARG A 184 2.49 3.39 16.50
CA ARG A 184 3.57 4.35 16.22
C ARG A 184 3.27 5.34 15.10
N ILE A 185 2.60 4.91 14.04
CA ILE A 185 2.41 5.73 12.83
C ILE A 185 1.14 6.56 12.95
N GLU A 186 -0.02 5.92 13.11
CA GLU A 186 -1.31 6.62 13.18
C GLU A 186 -1.40 7.63 14.33
N PRO A 187 -0.97 7.31 15.57
CA PRO A 187 -1.01 8.28 16.66
C PRO A 187 -0.21 9.56 16.36
N LYS A 188 0.90 9.44 15.62
CA LYS A 188 1.73 10.59 15.26
C LYS A 188 1.05 11.46 14.19
N ILE A 189 0.37 10.85 13.23
CA ILE A 189 -0.44 11.57 12.22
C ILE A 189 -1.56 12.36 12.92
N PHE A 190 -2.30 11.72 13.83
CA PHE A 190 -3.39 12.39 14.56
C PHE A 190 -2.88 13.49 15.49
N GLN A 191 -1.78 13.27 16.21
CA GLN A 191 -1.14 14.30 17.01
C GLN A 191 -0.74 15.53 16.19
N GLU A 192 -0.23 15.34 14.97
CA GLU A 192 0.08 16.48 14.10
C GLU A 192 -1.18 17.22 13.68
N LEU A 193 -2.23 16.49 13.27
CA LEU A 193 -3.52 17.11 12.89
C LEU A 193 -4.16 17.91 14.03
N ASP A 194 -4.00 17.46 15.27
CA ASP A 194 -4.51 18.16 16.46
C ASP A 194 -3.66 19.39 16.84
N GLN A 195 -2.35 19.37 16.54
CA GLN A 195 -1.41 20.43 16.92
C GLN A 195 -1.29 21.54 15.87
N THR A 196 -1.50 21.22 14.60
CA THR A 196 -1.31 22.20 13.53
C THR A 196 -2.61 22.93 13.21
N VAL A 197 -2.65 24.22 13.53
CA VAL A 197 -3.62 25.17 12.97
C VAL A 197 -3.20 25.47 11.53
N PHE A 198 -3.40 24.53 10.61
CA PHE A 198 -3.17 24.79 9.19
C PHE A 198 -4.39 25.51 8.61
N SER A 199 -4.17 26.71 8.09
CA SER A 199 -5.14 27.38 7.22
C SER A 199 -5.06 26.76 5.81
N GLY A 200 -6.02 25.90 5.46
CA GLY A 200 -6.24 25.35 4.11
C GLY A 200 -6.19 23.81 4.00
N ASP A 201 -6.57 23.28 2.83
CA ASP A 201 -6.62 21.84 2.49
C ASP A 201 -5.22 21.20 2.28
N ASN A 202 -4.27 21.53 3.16
CA ASN A 202 -2.91 21.01 3.10
C ASN A 202 -2.79 19.70 3.90
N VAL A 203 -1.93 18.82 3.39
CA VAL A 203 -1.63 17.53 4.04
C VAL A 203 -0.52 17.71 5.08
N CYS A 204 -0.64 17.08 6.25
CA CYS A 204 0.36 17.18 7.32
C CYS A 204 1.74 16.61 6.92
N SER A 205 2.81 17.11 7.54
CA SER A 205 4.20 16.76 7.22
C SER A 205 4.51 15.26 7.39
N SER A 206 3.96 14.61 8.42
CA SER A 206 4.13 13.17 8.65
C SER A 206 3.67 12.31 7.47
N ILE A 207 2.66 12.75 6.70
CA ILE A 207 2.23 12.01 5.50
C ILE A 207 3.29 12.08 4.41
N GLN A 208 4.00 13.20 4.24
CA GLN A 208 5.06 13.28 3.24
C GLN A 208 6.17 12.28 3.55
N SER A 209 6.60 12.20 4.82
CA SER A 209 7.55 11.20 5.29
C SER A 209 7.03 9.77 5.12
N LEU A 210 5.74 9.53 5.38
CA LEU A 210 5.09 8.23 5.17
C LEU A 210 5.07 7.82 3.70
N LEU A 211 4.63 8.70 2.79
CA LEU A 211 4.60 8.42 1.35
C LEU A 211 6.00 8.12 0.82
N LYS A 212 6.99 8.90 1.24
CA LYS A 212 8.40 8.65 0.90
C LYS A 212 8.88 7.31 1.42
N ALA A 213 8.62 7.01 2.69
CA ALA A 213 8.95 5.71 3.29
C ALA A 213 8.33 4.53 2.54
N ARG A 214 7.07 4.65 2.10
CA ARG A 214 6.44 3.59 1.30
C ARG A 214 7.12 3.36 -0.04
N MET A 215 7.57 4.41 -0.73
CA MET A 215 8.37 4.27 -1.96
C MET A 215 9.66 3.51 -1.70
N TYR A 216 10.40 3.87 -0.64
CA TYR A 216 11.63 3.14 -0.27
C TYR A 216 11.34 1.70 0.17
N ALA A 217 10.23 1.45 0.87
CA ALA A 217 9.84 0.12 1.26
C ALA A 217 9.54 -0.77 0.05
N GLN A 218 8.89 -0.24 -0.99
CA GLN A 218 8.66 -0.97 -2.24
C GLN A 218 9.99 -1.38 -2.90
N LEU A 219 10.97 -0.48 -2.97
CA LEU A 219 12.32 -0.82 -3.45
C LEU A 219 12.97 -1.90 -2.57
N PHE A 220 12.86 -1.77 -1.25
CA PHE A 220 13.45 -2.74 -0.33
C PHE A 220 12.81 -4.12 -0.47
N ILE A 221 11.49 -4.19 -0.71
CA ILE A 221 10.78 -5.42 -1.04
C ILE A 221 11.31 -5.99 -2.37
N VAL A 222 11.46 -5.18 -3.42
CA VAL A 222 12.04 -5.63 -4.71
C VAL A 222 13.42 -6.25 -4.51
N THR A 223 14.31 -5.57 -3.77
CA THR A 223 15.64 -6.11 -3.45
C THR A 223 15.55 -7.41 -2.66
N THR A 224 14.62 -7.50 -1.70
CA THR A 224 14.41 -8.72 -0.91
C THR A 224 13.97 -9.89 -1.79
N ILE A 225 13.02 -9.67 -2.70
CA ILE A 225 12.57 -10.70 -3.66
C ILE A 225 13.72 -11.15 -4.55
N PHE A 226 14.48 -10.19 -5.09
CA PHE A 226 15.62 -10.49 -5.94
C PHE A 226 16.64 -11.37 -5.22
N LEU A 227 16.97 -11.05 -3.97
CA LEU A 227 17.87 -11.88 -3.16
C LEU A 227 17.28 -13.27 -2.87
N MET A 228 15.97 -13.36 -2.58
CA MET A 228 15.29 -14.64 -2.41
C MET A 228 15.38 -15.52 -3.66
N MET A 229 15.25 -14.94 -4.86
CA MET A 229 15.36 -15.67 -6.12
C MET A 229 16.78 -16.20 -6.41
N MET A 230 17.80 -15.68 -5.75
CA MET A 230 19.19 -16.14 -5.90
C MET A 230 19.57 -17.29 -4.93
N LEU A 231 18.68 -17.65 -3.99
CA LEU A 231 18.89 -18.69 -2.96
C LEU A 231 18.19 -20.01 -3.32
#